data_AF-A0A1B6DTH4-F1
#
_entry.id   AF-A0A1B6DTH4-F1
#
_cell.length_a   1.000
_cell.length_b   1.000
_cell.length_c   1.000
_cell.angle_alpha   90.00
_cell.angle_beta   90.00
_cell.angle_gamma   90.00
#
_symmetry.space_group_name_H-M   'P 1'
#
loop_
_entity.id
_entity.type
_entity.pdbx_description
1 polymer ?
#
loop_
_entity_poly.entity_id
_entity_poly.type
_entity_poly.pdbx_seq_one_letter_code
_entity_poly.pdbx_strand_id
1 'polypeptide(L)'
;MEKQFILWIWNFYIQENGNRYEGEWKEGLKHGRGIFYHIHSGQLQSGIWKNDYSICSTIEDAAFRACSLQATKYPILNIELEDWVNVYTEQEQVVLKDLVKTEESDKRGKEPIYECQLPLADWFYQECCVQTKMGNKYKFHQQLLCD
;
A
#
# COMPACT_ATOMS: atom_id res chain seq x y z
N MET A 1 -6.45 -2.91 31.86
CA MET A 1 -6.52 -1.98 30.71
C MET A 1 -5.89 -2.69 29.53
N GLU A 2 -6.70 -3.37 28.74
CA GLU A 2 -6.22 -4.06 27.54
C GLU A 2 -5.85 -3.00 26.50
N LYS A 3 -4.55 -2.93 26.17
CA LYS A 3 -4.08 -2.10 25.07
C LYS A 3 -4.58 -2.76 23.80
N GLN A 4 -5.54 -2.14 23.15
CA GLN A 4 -6.01 -2.54 21.83
C GLN A 4 -4.89 -2.22 20.84
N PHE A 5 -4.06 -3.21 20.52
CA PHE A 5 -3.04 -3.07 19.50
C PHE A 5 -3.76 -2.96 18.15
N ILE A 6 -3.75 -1.76 17.57
CA ILE A 6 -4.13 -1.57 16.16
C ILE A 6 -3.06 -2.31 15.35
N LEU A 7 -3.41 -3.51 14.88
CA LEU A 7 -2.53 -4.33 14.06
C LEU A 7 -2.67 -3.88 12.61
N TRP A 8 -1.74 -3.04 12.16
CA TRP A 8 -1.54 -2.78 10.75
C TRP A 8 -1.07 -4.06 10.08
N ILE A 9 -1.79 -4.51 9.05
CA ILE A 9 -1.39 -5.69 8.28
C ILE A 9 -0.69 -5.18 7.02
N TRP A 10 0.55 -5.59 6.81
CA TRP A 10 1.25 -5.36 5.54
C TRP A 10 0.67 -6.30 4.48
N ASN A 11 0.18 -5.75 3.37
CA ASN A 11 -0.37 -6.53 2.27
C ASN A 11 -0.27 -5.75 0.94
N PHE A 12 -0.55 -6.43 -0.17
CA PHE A 12 -0.61 -5.81 -1.49
C PHE A 12 -1.98 -5.99 -2.15
N TYR A 13 -2.32 -5.05 -3.03
CA TYR A 13 -3.54 -5.05 -3.82
C TYR A 13 -3.24 -4.62 -5.26
N ILE A 14 -3.84 -5.28 -6.23
CA ILE A 14 -3.72 -4.95 -7.65
C ILE A 14 -5.11 -4.57 -8.16
N GLN A 15 -5.22 -3.38 -8.76
CA GLN A 15 -6.43 -2.86 -9.37
C GLN A 15 -6.66 -3.47 -10.77
N GLU A 16 -7.87 -3.34 -11.30
CA GLU A 16 -8.20 -3.77 -12.68
C GLU A 16 -7.34 -3.10 -13.74
N ASN A 17 -6.90 -1.87 -13.49
CA ASN A 17 -5.98 -1.12 -14.35
C ASN A 17 -4.51 -1.56 -14.19
N GLY A 18 -4.23 -2.58 -13.38
CA GLY A 18 -2.89 -3.08 -13.11
C GLY A 18 -2.10 -2.27 -12.08
N ASN A 19 -2.59 -1.11 -11.62
CA ASN A 19 -1.93 -0.37 -10.54
C ASN A 19 -1.87 -1.21 -9.28
N ARG A 20 -0.75 -1.13 -8.57
CA ARG A 20 -0.49 -1.93 -7.38
C ARG A 20 -0.31 -1.03 -6.16
N TYR A 21 -0.85 -1.43 -5.03
CA TYR A 21 -0.49 -0.88 -3.73
C TYR A 21 0.17 -1.97 -2.91
N GLU A 22 1.17 -1.60 -2.11
CA GLU A 22 1.84 -2.45 -1.14
C GLU A 22 2.09 -1.64 0.12
N GLY A 23 1.58 -2.08 1.26
CA GLY A 23 1.72 -1.32 2.50
C GLY A 23 0.76 -1.78 3.59
N GLU A 24 0.57 -0.90 4.56
CA GLU A 24 -0.31 -1.12 5.69
C GLU A 24 -1.79 -0.95 5.30
N TRP A 25 -2.64 -1.77 5.90
CA TRP A 25 -4.08 -1.76 5.67
C TRP A 25 -4.86 -1.68 6.96
N LYS A 26 -5.99 -0.99 6.93
CA LYS A 26 -6.99 -0.98 8.00
C LYS A 26 -8.38 -0.87 7.43
N GLU A 27 -9.28 -1.72 7.93
CA GLU A 27 -10.69 -1.77 7.50
C GLU A 27 -10.85 -1.90 5.97
N GLY A 28 -9.93 -2.61 5.32
CA GLY A 28 -9.94 -2.81 3.86
C GLY A 28 -9.46 -1.61 3.05
N LEU A 29 -9.00 -0.54 3.69
CA LEU A 29 -8.48 0.67 3.05
C LEU A 29 -6.97 0.79 3.25
N LYS A 30 -6.28 1.42 2.29
CA LYS A 30 -4.86 1.75 2.40
C LYS A 30 -4.67 2.70 3.58
N HIS A 31 -3.68 2.40 4.41
CA HIS A 31 -3.40 3.21 5.58
C HIS A 31 -1.92 3.14 5.95
N GLY A 32 -1.42 4.06 6.75
CA GLY A 32 -0.08 4.01 7.29
C GLY A 32 0.97 4.05 6.18
N ARG A 33 2.09 3.36 6.35
CA ARG A 33 3.15 3.33 5.35
C ARG A 33 2.78 2.47 4.15
N GLY A 34 2.98 2.99 2.95
CA GLY A 34 2.81 2.20 1.74
C GLY A 34 3.35 2.84 0.46
N ILE A 35 3.48 1.99 -0.54
CA ILE A 35 3.99 2.28 -1.87
C ILE A 35 2.89 1.98 -2.88
N PHE A 36 2.61 2.95 -3.75
CA PHE A 36 1.67 2.81 -4.87
C PHE A 36 2.42 2.88 -6.20
N TYR A 37 2.17 1.88 -7.04
CA TYR A 37 2.78 1.69 -8.34
C TYR A 37 1.80 2.16 -9.41
N HIS A 38 2.11 3.30 -10.04
CA HIS A 38 1.39 3.82 -11.19
C HIS A 38 1.91 3.14 -12.46
N ILE A 39 1.35 1.97 -12.79
CA ILE A 39 1.89 1.11 -13.85
C ILE A 39 1.77 1.76 -15.23
N HIS A 40 0.72 2.54 -15.47
CA HIS A 40 0.53 3.23 -16.75
C HIS A 40 1.56 4.34 -17.00
N SER A 41 1.87 5.15 -15.98
CA SER A 41 2.80 6.28 -16.10
C SER A 41 4.26 5.91 -15.81
N GLY A 42 4.50 4.76 -15.18
CA GLY A 42 5.84 4.32 -14.81
C GLY A 42 6.38 5.03 -13.57
N GLN A 43 5.53 5.36 -12.61
CA GLN A 43 5.89 6.14 -11.44
C GLN A 43 5.59 5.37 -10.15
N LEU A 44 6.43 5.57 -9.14
CA LEU A 44 6.22 5.05 -7.79
C LEU A 44 5.87 6.20 -6.86
N GLN A 45 4.91 5.97 -5.98
CA GLN A 45 4.50 6.91 -4.95
C GLN A 45 4.66 6.25 -3.59
N SER A 46 5.64 6.69 -2.81
CA SER A 46 5.93 6.15 -1.49
C SER A 46 5.52 7.15 -0.42
N GLY A 47 4.85 6.72 0.65
CA GLY A 47 4.45 7.64 1.72
C GLY A 47 3.45 7.09 2.71
N ILE A 48 2.79 8.03 3.40
CA ILE A 48 1.76 7.75 4.41
C ILE A 48 0.37 7.88 3.80
N TRP A 49 -0.48 6.90 4.08
CA TRP A 49 -1.84 6.75 3.57
C TRP A 49 -2.85 6.80 4.71
N LYS A 50 -4.05 7.28 4.40
CA LYS A 50 -5.20 7.25 5.30
C LYS A 50 -6.47 7.08 4.50
N ASN A 51 -7.15 5.96 4.70
CA ASN A 51 -8.45 5.69 4.10
C ASN A 51 -8.42 5.87 2.57
N ASP A 52 -7.42 5.26 1.92
CA ASP A 52 -7.11 5.35 0.47
C ASP A 52 -6.51 6.67 -0.04
N TYR A 53 -6.39 7.70 0.79
CA TYR A 53 -5.77 8.97 0.41
C TYR A 53 -4.30 9.03 0.86
N SER A 54 -3.40 9.45 -0.04
CA SER A 54 -2.02 9.76 0.32
C SER A 54 -1.97 11.09 1.08
N ILE A 55 -1.44 11.11 2.31
CA ILE A 55 -1.29 12.33 3.11
C ILE A 55 0.02 13.03 2.79
N CYS A 56 1.12 12.30 2.93
CA CYS A 56 2.46 12.76 2.57
C CYS A 56 3.13 11.67 1.76
N SER A 57 3.64 12.00 0.59
CA SER A 57 4.30 11.03 -0.28
C SER A 57 5.31 11.70 -1.19
N THR A 58 6.35 10.95 -1.54
CA THR A 58 7.26 11.28 -2.63
C THR A 58 6.82 10.54 -3.89
N ILE A 59 7.11 11.11 -5.06
CA ILE A 59 6.92 10.45 -6.35
C ILE A 59 8.28 10.37 -7.04
N GLU A 60 8.61 9.19 -7.55
CA GLU A 60 9.82 8.93 -8.32
C GLU A 60 9.49 8.15 -9.60
N ASP A 61 10.37 8.24 -10.58
CA ASP A 61 10.26 7.39 -11.77
C ASP A 61 10.62 5.95 -11.40
N ALA A 62 9.73 5.02 -11.76
CA ALA A 62 9.96 3.60 -11.53
C ALA A 62 11.03 3.05 -12.48
N ALA A 63 11.74 1.99 -12.06
CA ALA A 63 12.69 1.29 -12.91
C ALA A 63 12.06 0.79 -14.24
N PHE A 64 10.76 0.50 -14.23
CA PHE A 64 9.99 0.08 -15.41
C PHE A 64 9.40 1.23 -16.25
N ARG A 65 9.75 2.51 -15.98
CA ARG A 65 9.19 3.67 -16.69
C ARG A 65 9.33 3.57 -18.21
N ALA A 66 10.49 3.12 -18.69
CA ALA A 66 10.75 2.97 -20.13
C ALA A 66 9.80 1.98 -20.82
N CYS A 67 9.21 1.06 -20.06
CA CYS A 67 8.27 0.04 -20.54
C CYS A 67 6.81 0.41 -20.25
N SER A 68 6.54 1.60 -19.71
CA SER A 68 5.19 2.00 -19.30
C SER A 68 4.35 2.48 -20.48
N LEU A 69 3.06 2.15 -20.46
CA LEU A 69 2.13 2.40 -21.59
C LEU A 69 2.03 3.89 -21.95
N GLN A 70 2.13 4.76 -20.95
CA GLN A 70 1.96 6.20 -21.06
C GLN A 70 2.96 6.93 -20.17
N ALA A 71 4.24 6.63 -20.35
CA ALA A 71 5.31 7.32 -19.63
C ALA A 71 5.19 8.85 -19.77
N THR A 72 5.41 9.56 -18.67
CA THR A 72 5.42 11.03 -18.66
C THR A 72 6.42 11.57 -19.69
N LYS A 73 6.12 12.71 -20.32
CA LYS A 73 7.01 13.30 -21.34
C LYS A 73 8.43 13.54 -20.82
N TYR A 74 8.56 13.98 -19.56
CA TYR A 74 9.83 14.26 -18.92
C TYR A 74 10.00 13.41 -17.68
N PRO A 75 11.18 12.79 -17.47
CA PRO A 75 11.46 12.05 -16.26
C PRO A 75 11.51 12.99 -15.05
N ILE A 76 11.17 12.46 -13.88
CA ILE A 76 11.36 13.13 -12.61
C ILE A 76 12.85 13.18 -12.33
N LEU A 77 13.38 14.39 -12.16
CA LEU A 77 14.79 14.58 -11.83
C LEU A 77 15.06 14.11 -10.40
N ASN A 78 16.13 13.36 -10.19
CA ASN A 78 16.59 12.99 -8.85
C ASN A 78 17.27 14.19 -8.20
N ILE A 79 16.46 15.12 -7.67
CA ILE A 79 16.93 16.29 -6.93
C ILE A 79 16.80 15.96 -5.45
N GLU A 80 17.93 15.93 -4.75
CA GLU A 80 17.99 15.64 -3.32
C GLU A 80 18.20 16.94 -2.53
N LEU A 81 17.47 17.12 -1.43
CA LEU A 81 17.81 18.16 -0.47
C LEU A 81 19.06 17.76 0.29
N GLU A 82 19.94 18.72 0.57
CA GLU A 82 21.22 18.49 1.27
C GLU A 82 21.03 17.82 2.64
N ASP A 83 19.90 18.13 3.32
CA ASP A 83 19.47 17.46 4.56
C ASP A 83 18.00 17.02 4.46
N TRP A 84 17.71 16.10 3.55
CA TRP A 84 16.36 15.58 3.38
C TRP A 84 15.90 14.69 4.54
N VAL A 85 16.82 14.04 5.26
CA VAL A 85 16.52 13.08 6.31
C VAL A 85 15.81 13.76 7.48
N ASN A 86 16.31 14.90 7.94
CA ASN A 86 15.69 15.62 9.06
C ASN A 86 14.31 16.17 8.68
N VAL A 87 14.20 16.78 7.49
CA VAL A 87 12.93 17.34 6.99
C VAL A 87 11.86 16.25 6.82
N TYR A 88 12.24 15.10 6.25
CA TYR A 88 11.30 14.01 5.97
C TYR A 88 10.88 13.28 7.24
N THR A 89 11.83 12.92 8.10
CA THR A 89 11.54 12.13 9.32
C THR A 89 10.66 12.90 10.31
N GLU A 90 10.88 14.21 10.48
CA GLU A 90 10.03 15.02 11.35
C GLU A 90 8.58 15.07 10.83
N GLN A 91 8.39 15.32 9.53
CA GLN A 91 7.07 15.40 8.92
C GLN A 91 6.34 14.06 8.98
N GLU A 92 7.02 12.95 8.65
CA GLU A 92 6.46 11.61 8.70
C GLU A 92 5.98 11.24 10.11
N GLN A 93 6.80 11.53 11.13
CA GLN A 93 6.47 11.24 12.53
C GLN A 93 5.30 12.09 13.03
N VAL A 94 5.21 13.35 12.62
CA VAL A 94 4.05 14.21 12.94
C VAL A 94 2.77 13.63 12.35
N VAL A 95 2.79 13.27 11.06
CA VAL A 95 1.63 12.70 10.37
C VAL A 95 1.21 11.38 11.01
N LEU A 96 2.14 10.48 11.30
CA LEU A 96 1.85 9.20 11.96
C LEU A 96 1.28 9.37 13.37
N LYS A 97 1.81 10.31 14.16
CA LYS A 97 1.26 10.63 15.48
C LYS A 97 -0.17 11.15 15.37
N ASP A 98 -0.46 11.98 14.38
CA ASP A 98 -1.80 12.51 14.16
C ASP A 98 -2.78 11.44 13.66
N LEU A 99 -2.30 10.47 12.87
CA LEU A 99 -3.07 9.27 12.54
C LEU A 99 -3.49 8.53 13.81
N VAL A 100 -2.54 8.17 14.68
CA VAL A 100 -2.82 7.45 15.93
C VAL A 100 -3.79 8.22 16.84
N LYS A 101 -3.62 9.54 16.99
CA LYS A 101 -4.56 10.38 17.77
C LYS A 101 -5.98 10.36 17.21
N THR A 102 -6.13 10.40 15.88
CA THR A 102 -7.48 10.32 15.27
C THR A 102 -8.15 8.97 15.52
N GLU A 103 -7.37 7.91 15.75
CA GLU A 103 -7.91 6.58 16.05
C GLU A 103 -8.33 6.44 17.50
N GLU A 104 -7.58 7.03 18.43
CA GLU A 104 -7.96 7.04 19.85
C GLU A 104 -9.28 7.77 20.12
N SER A 105 -9.64 8.72 19.26
CA SER A 105 -10.90 9.46 19.34
C SER A 105 -12.07 8.78 18.62
N ASP A 106 -11.81 7.94 17.60
CA ASP A 106 -12.85 7.19 16.87
C ASP A 106 -13.04 5.77 17.43
N LYS A 107 -13.41 5.65 18.72
CA LYS A 107 -13.71 4.35 19.37
C LYS A 107 -15.07 3.77 18.98
N ARG A 108 -15.71 4.25 17.91
CA ARG A 108 -16.96 3.68 17.41
C ARG A 108 -16.62 2.54 16.45
N GLY A 109 -16.46 1.35 17.01
CA GLY A 109 -16.18 0.14 16.27
C GLY A 109 -17.09 -0.01 15.05
N LYS A 110 -16.49 0.04 13.87
CA LYS A 110 -17.10 -0.48 12.64
C LYS A 110 -16.43 -1.83 12.37
N GLU A 111 -17.24 -2.86 12.20
CA GLU A 111 -16.72 -4.16 11.80
C GLU A 111 -16.02 -4.05 10.45
N PRO A 112 -14.84 -4.68 10.27
CA PRO A 112 -14.10 -4.59 9.03
C PRO A 112 -14.89 -5.28 7.90
N ILE A 113 -15.29 -4.51 6.90
CA ILE A 113 -15.94 -5.02 5.69
C ILE A 113 -14.83 -5.48 4.74
N TYR A 114 -14.59 -6.79 4.68
CA TYR A 114 -13.65 -7.39 3.72
C TYR A 114 -14.40 -7.79 2.44
N GLU A 115 -14.51 -6.89 1.47
CA GLU A 115 -14.99 -7.22 0.12
C GLU A 115 -14.00 -6.73 -0.94
N CYS A 116 -13.20 -7.66 -1.46
CA CYS A 116 -12.49 -7.49 -2.73
C CYS A 116 -13.34 -8.18 -3.81
N GLN A 117 -14.07 -7.40 -4.59
CA GLN A 117 -14.72 -7.88 -5.80
C GLN A 117 -13.77 -7.63 -6.96
N LEU A 118 -13.05 -8.66 -7.43
CA LEU A 118 -12.46 -8.64 -8.77
C LEU A 118 -12.53 -10.03 -9.43
N PRO A 119 -12.91 -10.11 -10.72
CA PRO A 119 -12.87 -11.34 -11.50
C PRO A 119 -11.42 -11.66 -11.94
N LEU A 120 -11.08 -12.94 -11.86
CA LEU A 120 -9.79 -13.53 -12.23
C LEU A 120 -9.48 -13.29 -13.72
N ALA A 121 -8.28 -12.78 -14.02
CA ALA A 121 -7.63 -12.96 -15.32
C ALA A 121 -6.35 -13.78 -15.11
N ASP A 122 -6.33 -14.97 -15.72
CA ASP A 122 -5.59 -16.17 -15.33
C ASP A 122 -4.12 -16.26 -15.80
N TRP A 123 -3.40 -15.17 -16.08
CA TRP A 123 -2.11 -15.31 -16.77
C TRP A 123 -0.94 -14.56 -16.13
N PHE A 124 -0.47 -14.99 -14.95
CA PHE A 124 0.97 -14.93 -14.56
C PHE A 124 1.25 -15.47 -13.14
N TYR A 125 1.04 -16.76 -12.83
CA TYR A 125 1.52 -17.31 -11.55
C TYR A 125 1.98 -18.78 -11.65
N GLN A 126 3.29 -18.98 -11.55
CA GLN A 126 3.99 -20.20 -11.14
C GLN A 126 5.19 -19.68 -10.30
N GLU A 127 5.44 -20.02 -9.04
CA GLU A 127 4.98 -21.11 -8.19
C GLU A 127 4.95 -20.65 -6.70
N CYS A 128 4.52 -21.53 -5.80
CA CYS A 128 4.44 -21.39 -4.33
C CYS A 128 3.18 -20.71 -3.76
N CYS A 129 2.00 -21.26 -4.02
CA CYS A 129 0.82 -21.01 -3.18
C CYS A 129 0.02 -22.31 -3.01
N VAL A 130 -0.04 -22.82 -1.78
CA VAL A 130 -0.90 -23.96 -1.43
C VAL A 130 -2.36 -23.50 -1.51
N GLN A 131 -3.09 -24.09 -2.45
CA GLN A 131 -4.44 -23.71 -2.83
C GLN A 131 -5.45 -24.43 -1.92
N THR A 132 -6.11 -23.71 -1.01
CA THR A 132 -7.26 -24.28 -0.28
C THR A 132 -8.56 -23.78 -0.91
N LYS A 133 -9.27 -24.68 -1.60
CA LYS A 133 -10.53 -24.41 -2.29
C LYS A 133 -11.69 -24.36 -1.30
N MET A 134 -12.38 -23.22 -1.21
CA MET A 134 -13.71 -23.12 -0.59
C MET A 134 -14.68 -22.52 -1.61
N GLY A 135 -15.42 -23.39 -2.29
CA GLY A 135 -16.39 -22.97 -3.32
C GLY A 135 -15.73 -22.28 -4.51
N ASN A 136 -16.28 -21.14 -4.94
CA ASN A 136 -15.81 -20.37 -6.10
C ASN A 136 -14.75 -19.30 -5.75
N LYS A 137 -14.00 -19.48 -4.65
CA LYS A 137 -13.06 -18.46 -4.12
C LYS A 137 -11.69 -19.06 -3.79
N TYR A 138 -10.64 -18.26 -3.95
CA TYR A 138 -9.27 -18.58 -3.56
C TYR A 138 -8.80 -17.62 -2.46
N LYS A 139 -8.09 -18.16 -1.47
CA LYS A 139 -7.44 -17.39 -0.40
C LYS A 139 -5.92 -17.59 -0.54
N PHE A 140 -5.17 -16.51 -0.67
CA PHE A 140 -3.70 -16.58 -0.71
C PHE A 140 -3.17 -16.27 0.70
N HIS A 141 -2.33 -17.14 1.24
CA HIS A 141 -1.60 -16.92 2.49
C HIS A 141 -0.12 -16.94 2.17
N GLN A 142 0.59 -15.87 2.54
CA GLN A 142 2.03 -15.92 2.62
C GLN A 142 2.38 -16.65 3.92
N GLN A 143 2.81 -17.91 3.79
CA GLN A 143 3.41 -18.62 4.90
C GLN A 143 4.84 -18.08 5.04
N LEU A 144 5.05 -17.21 6.02
CA LEU A 144 6.39 -16.93 6.52
C LEU A 144 6.91 -18.26 7.08
N LEU A 145 7.78 -18.92 6.34
CA LEU A 145 8.71 -19.88 6.93
C LEU A 145 9.67 -19.02 7.77
N CYS A 146 9.36 -18.90 9.05
CA CYS A 146 10.37 -18.57 10.05
C CYS A 146 11.24 -19.82 10.18
N ASP A 147 12.49 -19.73 9.73
CA ASP A 147 13.58 -20.57 10.28
C ASP A 147 14.02 -19.99 11.64
#